data_AF-A0A938ZEF6-F1
#
_entry.id   AF-A0A938ZEF6-F1
#
_cell.length_a   1.000
_cell.length_b   1.000
_cell.length_c   1.000
_cell.angle_alpha   90.00
_cell.angle_beta   90.00
_cell.angle_gamma   90.00
#
_symmetry.space_group_name_H-M   'P 1'
#
loop_
_entity.id
_entity.type
_entity.pdbx_description
1 polymer ?
#
loop_
_entity_poly.entity_id
_entity_poly.type
_entity_poly.pdbx_seq_one_letter_code
_entity_poly.pdbx_strand_id
1 'polypeptide(L)'
;MQYAYKNGKILNGTKEMHVHLAGNGKPQKKQRDNAKLVKTLMSNGISRAIAYRMVAGFAKDELLSGVTTIRTVGGLGTFDTRLRDEIKAGKKTGPRILAANEGIIDCAKKAIANDIPVVLGNDVGCPWITQYDFWRELFYFHKYVGVSNIFALYTATARAAEMAGIGAETGTIEPGKCADFIVTAKNPLEDLRALRQIEMVVAKGRKIDHPQVKRNPVVTAELDKFLVD
;
A
#
# COMPACT_ATOMS: atom_id res chain seq x y z
N MET A 1 -6.85 24.08 22.77
CA MET A 1 -6.24 25.34 23.23
C MET A 1 -6.13 26.30 22.04
N GLN A 2 -6.96 27.35 22.01
CA GLN A 2 -6.80 28.48 21.08
C GLN A 2 -6.26 29.66 21.90
N TYR A 3 -5.09 30.17 21.55
CA TYR A 3 -4.63 31.49 21.97
C TYR A 3 -4.74 32.43 20.77
N ALA A 4 -5.50 33.52 20.94
CA ALA A 4 -5.56 34.62 20.00
C ALA A 4 -4.56 35.70 20.46
N TYR A 5 -3.68 36.13 19.56
CA TYR A 5 -2.84 37.33 19.74
C TYR A 5 -3.15 38.35 18.65
N LYS A 6 -3.11 39.63 19.04
CA LYS A 6 -3.48 40.81 18.26
C LYS A 6 -2.69 40.94 16.94
N ASN A 7 -3.40 41.30 15.87
CA ASN A 7 -2.93 41.88 14.59
C ASN A 7 -2.50 40.97 13.43
N GLY A 8 -2.99 39.74 13.37
CA GLY A 8 -3.02 38.95 12.13
C GLY A 8 -3.71 37.61 12.37
N LYS A 9 -4.84 37.34 11.70
CA LYS A 9 -5.52 36.05 11.84
C LYS A 9 -4.74 34.99 11.05
N ILE A 10 -3.80 34.30 11.70
CA ILE A 10 -3.26 33.05 11.18
C ILE A 10 -4.28 31.96 11.50
N LEU A 11 -5.04 31.55 10.49
CA LEU A 11 -5.84 30.32 10.55
C LEU A 11 -4.91 29.13 10.36
N ASN A 12 -5.05 28.10 11.20
CA ASN A 12 -4.48 26.80 10.90
C ASN A 12 -5.06 26.32 9.58
N GLY A 13 -4.20 25.89 8.65
CA GLY A 13 -4.63 25.38 7.36
C GLY A 13 -5.63 24.23 7.53
N THR A 14 -6.68 24.23 6.71
CA THR A 14 -7.70 23.19 6.77
C THR A 14 -7.10 21.85 6.33
N LYS A 15 -7.56 20.77 6.96
CA LYS A 15 -7.14 19.39 6.67
C LYS A 15 -8.33 18.65 6.10
N GLU A 16 -8.21 18.20 4.86
CA GLU A 16 -9.25 17.42 4.19
C GLU A 16 -8.90 15.93 4.29
N MET A 17 -9.81 15.12 4.82
CA MET A 17 -9.53 13.75 5.25
C MET A 17 -9.91 12.69 4.22
N HIS A 18 -10.53 13.09 3.10
CA HIS A 18 -10.90 12.20 2.00
C HIS A 18 -11.02 12.96 0.67
N VAL A 19 -10.06 12.76 -0.25
CA VAL A 19 -10.09 13.38 -1.59
C VAL A 19 -9.82 12.35 -2.69
N HIS A 20 -10.59 12.42 -3.78
CA HIS A 20 -10.26 11.78 -5.05
C HIS A 20 -9.78 12.85 -6.04
N LEU A 21 -8.46 13.05 -6.15
CA LEU A 21 -7.85 14.08 -6.99
C LEU A 21 -8.10 13.89 -8.51
N ALA A 22 -8.73 12.80 -8.92
CA ALA A 22 -9.19 12.61 -10.29
C ALA A 22 -10.54 13.28 -10.59
N GLY A 23 -11.26 13.75 -9.56
CA GLY A 23 -12.54 14.46 -9.67
C GLY A 23 -12.39 15.96 -9.40
N ASN A 24 -13.06 16.80 -10.20
CA ASN A 24 -12.96 18.26 -10.10
C ASN A 24 -13.96 18.90 -9.13
N GLY A 25 -14.72 18.09 -8.37
CA GLY A 25 -15.71 18.56 -7.37
C GLY A 25 -16.91 19.34 -7.91
N LYS A 26 -17.03 19.57 -9.23
CA LYS A 26 -18.13 20.37 -9.80
C LYS A 26 -19.45 19.57 -9.79
N PRO A 27 -20.58 20.18 -9.40
CA PRO A 27 -21.88 19.51 -9.42
C PRO A 27 -22.24 19.09 -10.86
N GLN A 28 -22.46 17.78 -11.07
CA GLN A 28 -22.80 17.22 -12.38
C GLN A 28 -24.30 16.90 -12.44
N LYS A 29 -24.95 17.29 -13.55
CA LYS A 29 -26.38 17.01 -13.81
C LYS A 29 -26.67 15.53 -14.15
N LYS A 30 -25.65 14.72 -14.46
CA LYS A 30 -25.79 13.29 -14.83
C LYS A 30 -24.52 12.51 -14.50
N GLN A 31 -24.65 11.31 -13.94
CA GLN A 31 -23.51 10.47 -13.55
C GLN A 31 -22.77 9.97 -14.80
N ARG A 32 -21.49 10.36 -14.96
CA ARG A 32 -20.63 9.93 -16.07
C ARG A 32 -20.18 8.48 -15.85
N ASP A 33 -20.04 7.74 -16.95
CA ASP A 33 -19.41 6.42 -16.96
C ASP A 33 -17.89 6.58 -16.82
N ASN A 34 -17.47 6.78 -15.56
CA ASN A 34 -16.09 7.08 -15.19
C ASN A 34 -15.13 5.93 -15.52
N ALA A 35 -15.60 4.69 -15.57
CA ALA A 35 -14.76 3.54 -15.87
C ALA A 35 -14.23 3.57 -17.31
N LYS A 36 -15.11 3.86 -18.29
CA LYS A 36 -14.72 3.98 -19.70
C LYS A 36 -13.80 5.18 -19.92
N LEU A 37 -14.08 6.29 -19.22
CA LEU A 37 -13.30 7.51 -19.28
C LEU A 37 -11.88 7.32 -18.72
N VAL A 38 -11.76 6.68 -17.55
CA VAL A 38 -10.49 6.30 -16.92
C VAL A 38 -9.70 5.36 -17.82
N LYS A 39 -10.35 4.36 -18.42
CA LYS A 39 -9.70 3.43 -19.37
C LYS A 39 -9.11 4.17 -20.56
N THR A 40 -9.83 5.14 -21.13
CA THR A 40 -9.34 5.97 -22.25
C THR A 40 -8.19 6.90 -21.82
N LEU A 41 -8.31 7.54 -20.66
CA LEU A 41 -7.27 8.45 -20.11
C LEU A 41 -6.00 7.71 -19.71
N MET A 42 -6.09 6.44 -19.34
CA MET A 42 -4.95 5.62 -18.98
C MET A 42 -4.37 4.80 -20.15
N SER A 43 -5.01 4.84 -21.32
CA SER A 43 -4.70 3.96 -22.46
C SER A 43 -3.36 4.22 -23.14
N ASN A 44 -2.81 5.44 -23.11
CA ASN A 44 -1.56 5.78 -23.78
C ASN A 44 -0.75 6.87 -23.05
N GLY A 45 0.51 7.06 -23.45
CA GLY A 45 1.45 7.96 -22.75
C GLY A 45 1.01 9.43 -22.73
N ILE A 46 0.42 9.91 -23.83
CA ILE A 46 -0.04 11.29 -23.97
C ILE A 46 -1.27 11.53 -23.10
N SER A 47 -2.26 10.64 -23.15
CA SER A 47 -3.48 10.77 -22.33
C SER A 47 -3.18 10.68 -20.83
N ARG A 48 -2.24 9.82 -20.42
CA ARG A 48 -1.74 9.76 -19.03
C ARG A 48 -1.05 11.05 -18.59
N ALA A 49 -0.25 11.67 -19.46
CA ALA A 49 0.40 12.94 -19.13
C ALA A 49 -0.61 14.08 -18.94
N ILE A 50 -1.66 14.11 -19.76
CA ILE A 50 -2.78 15.05 -19.62
C ILE A 50 -3.53 14.80 -18.31
N ALA A 51 -3.88 13.55 -18.02
CA ALA A 51 -4.54 13.16 -16.79
C ALA A 51 -3.72 13.58 -15.55
N TYR A 52 -2.41 13.33 -15.55
CA TYR A 52 -1.52 13.73 -14.47
C TYR A 52 -1.44 15.26 -14.28
N ARG A 53 -1.42 16.03 -15.37
CA ARG A 53 -1.47 17.50 -15.30
C ARG A 53 -2.76 18.00 -14.66
N MET A 54 -3.90 17.35 -14.95
CA MET A 54 -5.18 17.70 -14.33
C MET A 54 -5.18 17.43 -12.82
N VAL A 55 -4.72 16.25 -12.40
CA VAL A 55 -4.59 15.88 -10.96
C VAL A 55 -3.70 16.88 -10.21
N ALA A 56 -2.57 17.28 -10.80
CA ALA A 56 -1.70 18.30 -10.22
C ALA A 56 -2.36 19.68 -10.14
N GLY A 57 -3.21 20.03 -11.12
CA GLY A 57 -4.01 21.25 -11.10
C GLY A 57 -4.99 21.29 -9.94
N PHE A 58 -5.75 20.21 -9.74
CA PHE A 58 -6.74 20.13 -8.66
C PHE A 58 -6.09 20.17 -7.27
N ALA A 59 -4.93 19.51 -7.09
CA ALA A 59 -4.19 19.65 -5.84
C ALA A 59 -3.76 21.11 -5.60
N LYS A 60 -3.27 21.82 -6.62
CA LYS A 60 -2.95 23.24 -6.50
C LYS A 60 -4.18 24.08 -6.13
N ASP A 61 -5.32 23.83 -6.76
CA ASP A 61 -6.57 24.54 -6.48
C ASP A 61 -7.04 24.31 -5.04
N GLU A 62 -6.89 23.10 -4.49
CA GLU A 62 -7.15 22.82 -3.07
C GLU A 62 -6.20 23.58 -2.14
N LEU A 63 -4.91 23.69 -2.50
CA LEU A 63 -3.99 24.54 -1.73
C LEU A 63 -4.44 26.00 -1.72
N LEU A 64 -4.79 26.52 -2.89
CA LEU A 64 -5.20 27.92 -3.05
C LEU A 64 -6.56 28.22 -2.40
N SER A 65 -7.40 27.20 -2.16
CA SER A 65 -8.64 27.32 -1.40
C SER A 65 -8.44 27.24 0.12
N GLY A 66 -7.20 27.07 0.59
CA GLY A 66 -6.82 27.07 2.00
C GLY A 66 -6.60 25.68 2.61
N VAL A 67 -6.78 24.61 1.84
CA VAL A 67 -6.51 23.23 2.27
C VAL A 67 -5.01 22.98 2.22
N THR A 68 -4.39 22.71 3.36
CA THR A 68 -2.92 22.55 3.44
C THR A 68 -2.47 21.10 3.52
N THR A 69 -3.40 20.19 3.81
CA THR A 69 -3.14 18.73 3.87
C THR A 69 -4.37 17.98 3.38
N ILE A 70 -4.16 17.02 2.48
CA ILE A 70 -5.20 16.14 1.92
C ILE A 70 -4.82 14.68 2.14
N ARG A 71 -5.79 13.82 2.44
CA ARG A 71 -5.61 12.36 2.47
C ARG A 71 -6.27 11.73 1.24
N THR A 72 -5.48 11.02 0.42
CA THR A 72 -6.02 10.26 -0.71
C THR A 72 -6.03 8.78 -0.37
N VAL A 73 -7.15 8.11 -0.62
CA VAL A 73 -7.34 6.67 -0.32
C VAL A 73 -7.28 5.80 -1.58
N GLY A 74 -6.99 6.40 -2.72
CA GLY A 74 -6.87 5.74 -4.03
C GLY A 74 -6.97 6.74 -5.17
N GLY A 75 -5.93 6.77 -6.00
CA GLY A 75 -5.80 7.66 -7.16
C GLY A 75 -5.70 6.91 -8.48
N LEU A 76 -5.56 7.65 -9.59
CA LEU A 76 -5.32 7.05 -10.90
C LEU A 76 -3.88 6.55 -11.01
N GLY A 77 -3.68 5.24 -10.86
CA GLY A 77 -2.34 4.63 -10.89
C GLY A 77 -1.43 5.20 -9.79
N THR A 78 -0.24 5.68 -10.17
CA THR A 78 0.75 6.27 -9.24
C THR A 78 0.66 7.80 -9.16
N PHE A 79 -0.40 8.42 -9.67
CA PHE A 79 -0.45 9.89 -9.78
C PHE A 79 -0.42 10.58 -8.42
N ASP A 80 -1.15 10.06 -7.42
CA ASP A 80 -1.21 10.67 -6.09
C ASP A 80 0.14 10.57 -5.35
N THR A 81 0.80 9.42 -5.43
CA THR A 81 2.11 9.20 -4.81
C THR A 81 3.22 9.98 -5.53
N ARG A 82 3.19 10.03 -6.86
CA ARG A 82 4.12 10.85 -7.65
C ARG A 82 3.95 12.33 -7.36
N LEU A 83 2.71 12.82 -7.30
CA LEU A 83 2.41 14.22 -7.03
C LEU A 83 2.80 14.60 -5.59
N ARG A 84 2.55 13.72 -4.61
CA ARG A 84 3.06 13.86 -3.25
C ARG A 84 4.57 14.07 -3.24
N ASP A 85 5.32 13.22 -3.92
CA ASP A 85 6.79 13.27 -3.92
C ASP A 85 7.30 14.52 -4.64
N GLU A 86 6.68 14.91 -5.76
CA GLU A 86 6.99 16.16 -6.46
C GLU A 86 6.69 17.40 -5.60
N ILE A 87 5.60 17.41 -4.81
CA ILE A 87 5.29 18.50 -3.87
C ILE A 87 6.27 18.52 -2.69
N LYS A 88 6.57 17.37 -2.09
CA LYS A 88 7.53 17.25 -0.98
C LYS A 88 8.94 17.69 -1.40
N ALA A 89 9.33 17.43 -2.65
CA ALA A 89 10.60 17.87 -3.23
C ALA A 89 10.57 19.33 -3.72
N GLY A 90 9.47 20.07 -3.54
CA GLY A 90 9.33 21.46 -3.98
C GLY A 90 9.21 21.64 -5.50
N LYS A 91 9.09 20.55 -6.28
CA LYS A 91 8.97 20.59 -7.74
C LYS A 91 7.59 21.01 -8.22
N LYS A 92 6.57 20.88 -7.36
CA LYS A 92 5.19 21.31 -7.62
C LYS A 92 4.56 21.96 -6.41
N THR A 93 3.66 22.91 -6.67
CA THR A 93 2.85 23.57 -5.65
C THR A 93 1.55 22.82 -5.42
N GLY A 94 1.29 22.40 -4.18
CA GLY A 94 0.05 21.74 -3.77
C GLY A 94 0.05 21.45 -2.26
N PRO A 95 -1.07 20.97 -1.69
CA PRO A 95 -1.16 20.60 -0.28
C PRO A 95 -0.26 19.41 0.00
N ARG A 96 0.04 19.19 1.27
CA ARG A 96 0.67 17.93 1.70
C ARG A 96 -0.28 16.77 1.44
N ILE A 97 0.17 15.81 0.64
CA ILE A 97 -0.63 14.64 0.27
C ILE A 97 -0.26 13.47 1.17
N LEU A 98 -1.23 12.96 1.93
CA LEU A 98 -1.16 11.68 2.62
C LEU A 98 -1.81 10.62 1.72
N ALA A 99 -1.03 10.07 0.78
CA ALA A 99 -1.50 8.99 -0.08
C ALA A 99 -1.78 7.73 0.76
N ALA A 100 -2.67 6.85 0.28
CA ALA A 100 -3.08 5.63 0.99
C ALA A 100 -1.88 4.82 1.49
N ASN A 101 -0.79 4.79 0.71
CA ASN A 101 0.47 4.21 1.13
C ASN A 101 0.99 4.82 2.45
N GLU A 102 1.16 6.14 2.56
CA GLU A 102 1.57 6.80 3.81
C GLU A 102 0.53 6.62 4.92
N GLY A 103 -0.76 6.69 4.58
CA GLY A 103 -1.83 6.52 5.55
C GLY A 103 -1.80 5.14 6.19
N ILE A 104 -1.60 4.09 5.40
CA ILE A 104 -1.49 2.71 5.87
C ILE A 104 -0.17 2.51 6.62
N ILE A 105 0.95 3.04 6.13
CA ILE A 105 2.23 2.98 6.83
C ILE A 105 2.15 3.66 8.20
N ASP A 106 1.62 4.88 8.29
CA ASP A 106 1.46 5.62 9.55
C ASP A 106 0.47 4.93 10.49
N CYS A 107 -0.63 4.41 9.97
CA CYS A 107 -1.56 3.58 10.74
C CYS A 107 -0.87 2.34 11.31
N ALA A 108 -0.08 1.62 10.51
CA ALA A 108 0.65 0.44 10.97
C ALA A 108 1.69 0.80 12.04
N LYS A 109 2.47 1.87 11.83
CA LYS A 109 3.43 2.38 12.83
C LYS A 109 2.75 2.74 14.15
N LYS A 110 1.62 3.45 14.09
CA LYS A 110 0.84 3.82 15.27
C LYS A 110 0.23 2.62 15.96
N ALA A 111 -0.30 1.66 15.23
CA ALA A 111 -0.83 0.42 15.80
C ALA A 111 0.27 -0.30 16.58
N ILE A 112 1.45 -0.50 15.97
CA ILE A 112 2.60 -1.12 16.63
C ILE A 112 3.04 -0.32 17.86
N ALA A 113 3.13 1.01 17.76
CA ALA A 113 3.55 1.87 18.86
C ALA A 113 2.55 1.94 20.03
N ASN A 114 1.32 1.49 19.84
CA ASN A 114 0.27 1.41 20.86
C ASN A 114 -0.10 -0.04 21.20
N ASP A 115 0.78 -1.00 20.88
CA ASP A 115 0.60 -2.43 21.16
C ASP A 115 -0.68 -3.03 20.57
N ILE A 116 -1.21 -2.42 19.51
CA ILE A 116 -2.35 -2.96 18.75
C ILE A 116 -1.83 -4.05 17.81
N PRO A 117 -2.37 -5.28 17.86
CA PRO A 117 -1.96 -6.36 16.97
C PRO A 117 -2.14 -5.99 15.49
N VAL A 118 -1.11 -6.30 14.69
CA VAL A 118 -1.12 -6.12 13.23
C VAL A 118 -0.90 -7.47 12.57
N VAL A 119 -1.73 -7.77 11.56
CA VAL A 119 -1.62 -8.95 10.68
C VAL A 119 -1.50 -8.50 9.23
N LEU A 120 -0.83 -9.30 8.40
CA LEU A 120 -0.66 -8.99 6.98
C LEU A 120 -1.72 -9.68 6.11
N GLY A 121 -2.14 -8.97 5.07
CA GLY A 121 -3.05 -9.41 4.03
C GLY A 121 -2.72 -8.67 2.73
N ASN A 122 -3.09 -9.24 1.59
CA ASN A 122 -2.78 -8.66 0.28
C ASN A 122 -4.02 -8.43 -0.61
N ASP A 123 -5.24 -8.59 -0.09
CA ASP A 123 -6.51 -8.41 -0.83
C ASP A 123 -6.61 -9.22 -2.14
N VAL A 124 -6.06 -10.44 -2.14
CA VAL A 124 -6.24 -11.42 -3.23
C VAL A 124 -7.73 -11.55 -3.58
N GLY A 125 -8.04 -11.44 -4.88
CA GLY A 125 -9.40 -11.42 -5.40
C GLY A 125 -9.71 -10.14 -6.18
N CYS A 126 -9.01 -9.04 -5.89
CA CYS A 126 -9.05 -7.84 -6.72
C CYS A 126 -8.24 -8.02 -8.02
N PRO A 127 -8.65 -7.37 -9.14
CA PRO A 127 -7.88 -7.40 -10.38
C PRO A 127 -6.43 -6.96 -10.17
N TRP A 128 -5.48 -7.69 -10.75
CA TRP A 128 -4.04 -7.42 -10.73
C TRP A 128 -3.32 -7.69 -9.40
N ILE A 129 -4.03 -8.16 -8.37
CA ILE A 129 -3.43 -8.66 -7.14
C ILE A 129 -3.19 -10.17 -7.29
N THR A 130 -1.95 -10.60 -7.15
CA THR A 130 -1.53 -11.99 -7.39
C THR A 130 -1.46 -12.78 -6.09
N GLN A 131 -1.90 -14.05 -6.14
CA GLN A 131 -1.83 -14.97 -5.00
C GLN A 131 -0.39 -15.31 -4.59
N TYR A 132 0.53 -15.29 -5.56
CA TYR A 132 1.89 -15.78 -5.42
C TYR A 132 2.92 -14.71 -5.02
N ASP A 133 2.51 -13.45 -4.90
CA ASP A 133 3.41 -12.34 -4.52
C ASP A 133 3.23 -11.88 -3.08
N PHE A 134 2.57 -12.65 -2.21
CA PHE A 134 2.38 -12.27 -0.79
C PHE A 134 3.70 -11.93 -0.08
N TRP A 135 4.81 -12.57 -0.48
CA TRP A 135 6.14 -12.25 0.04
C TRP A 135 6.53 -10.76 -0.13
N ARG A 136 5.97 -10.06 -1.12
CA ARG A 136 6.19 -8.64 -1.33
C ARG A 136 5.56 -7.81 -0.23
N GLU A 137 4.42 -8.22 0.32
CA GLU A 137 3.81 -7.53 1.46
C GLU A 137 4.72 -7.57 2.68
N LEU A 138 5.40 -8.70 2.92
CA LEU A 138 6.40 -8.81 3.98
C LEU A 138 7.56 -7.83 3.73
N PHE A 139 8.06 -7.81 2.49
CA PHE A 139 9.15 -6.91 2.11
C PHE A 139 8.76 -5.43 2.22
N TYR A 140 7.56 -5.06 1.78
CA TYR A 140 7.03 -3.69 1.87
C TYR A 140 6.77 -3.29 3.32
N PHE A 141 6.29 -4.21 4.15
CA PHE A 141 6.10 -3.98 5.58
C PHE A 141 7.44 -3.68 6.25
N HIS A 142 8.46 -4.51 6.01
CA HIS A 142 9.83 -4.24 6.44
C HIS A 142 10.33 -2.87 5.95
N LYS A 143 10.30 -2.65 4.62
CA LYS A 143 10.88 -1.46 3.98
C LYS A 143 10.20 -0.14 4.39
N TYR A 144 8.87 -0.10 4.35
CA TYR A 144 8.13 1.16 4.51
C TYR A 144 7.69 1.42 5.95
N VAL A 145 7.38 0.36 6.72
CA VAL A 145 7.01 0.49 8.13
C VAL A 145 8.25 0.44 9.03
N GLY A 146 9.34 -0.20 8.60
CA GLY A 146 10.60 -0.27 9.34
C GLY A 146 10.63 -1.38 10.40
N VAL A 147 9.78 -2.39 10.26
CA VAL A 147 9.77 -3.56 11.16
C VAL A 147 10.89 -4.53 10.80
N SER A 148 11.32 -5.40 11.72
CA SER A 148 12.29 -6.45 11.40
C SER A 148 11.69 -7.55 10.51
N ASN A 149 12.54 -8.27 9.78
CA ASN A 149 12.10 -9.41 8.93
C ASN A 149 11.37 -10.48 9.74
N ILE A 150 11.88 -10.79 10.94
CA ILE A 150 11.23 -11.75 11.86
C ILE A 150 9.84 -11.27 12.29
N PHE A 151 9.67 -9.97 12.57
CA PHE A 151 8.37 -9.42 12.94
C PHE A 151 7.40 -9.49 11.76
N ALA A 152 7.83 -9.14 10.55
CA ALA A 152 7.00 -9.27 9.35
C ALA A 152 6.52 -10.72 9.14
N LEU A 153 7.42 -11.71 9.25
CA LEU A 153 7.07 -13.13 9.18
C LEU A 153 6.09 -13.54 10.28
N TYR A 154 6.31 -13.12 11.51
CA TYR A 154 5.42 -13.39 12.64
C TYR A 154 4.01 -12.84 12.42
N THR A 155 3.87 -11.62 11.87
CA THR A 155 2.56 -11.02 11.55
C THR A 155 1.78 -11.77 10.47
N ALA A 156 2.46 -12.53 9.61
CA ALA A 156 1.84 -13.33 8.55
C ALA A 156 1.64 -14.81 8.92
N THR A 157 2.18 -15.26 10.06
CA THR A 157 2.16 -16.67 10.47
C THR A 157 1.42 -16.82 11.81
N ALA A 158 2.15 -16.88 12.92
CA ALA A 158 1.59 -17.15 14.24
C ALA A 158 0.52 -16.13 14.63
N ARG A 159 0.78 -14.83 14.45
CA ARG A 159 -0.19 -13.79 14.80
C ARG A 159 -1.44 -13.85 13.91
N ALA A 160 -1.28 -14.14 12.62
CA ALA A 160 -2.43 -14.29 11.72
C ALA A 160 -3.30 -15.48 12.14
N ALA A 161 -2.69 -16.61 12.52
CA ALA A 161 -3.41 -17.78 13.00
C ALA A 161 -4.11 -17.52 14.35
N GLU A 162 -3.45 -16.84 15.28
CA GLU A 162 -4.04 -16.40 16.56
C GLU A 162 -5.27 -15.51 16.34
N MET A 163 -5.15 -14.48 15.50
CA MET A 163 -6.24 -13.55 15.19
C MET A 163 -7.39 -14.20 14.41
N ALA A 164 -7.10 -15.24 13.64
CA ALA A 164 -8.11 -16.04 12.95
C ALA A 164 -8.76 -17.11 13.87
N GLY A 165 -8.33 -17.25 15.12
CA GLY A 165 -8.87 -18.23 16.07
C GLY A 165 -8.39 -19.67 15.85
N ILE A 166 -7.38 -19.87 15.00
CA ILE A 166 -6.83 -21.19 14.63
C ILE A 166 -5.37 -21.37 15.07
N GLY A 167 -4.90 -20.54 16.01
CA GLY A 167 -3.51 -20.59 16.50
C GLY A 167 -3.13 -21.91 17.19
N ALA A 168 -4.10 -22.67 17.69
CA ALA A 168 -3.88 -24.03 18.20
C ALA A 168 -3.64 -25.06 17.07
N GLU A 169 -4.09 -24.78 15.85
CA GLU A 169 -4.01 -25.70 14.72
C GLU A 169 -2.80 -25.42 13.83
N THR A 170 -2.45 -24.16 13.60
CA THR A 170 -1.39 -23.77 12.64
C THR A 170 -0.73 -22.43 13.03
N GLY A 171 0.22 -21.96 12.22
CA GLY A 171 0.90 -20.66 12.36
C GLY A 171 2.29 -20.72 13.03
N THR A 172 2.63 -21.81 13.71
CA THR A 172 3.98 -22.09 14.25
C THR A 172 4.37 -23.54 13.98
N ILE A 173 5.68 -23.82 13.99
CA ILE A 173 6.22 -25.18 13.87
C ILE A 173 6.39 -25.75 15.28
N GLU A 174 5.38 -26.48 15.75
CA GLU A 174 5.34 -27.06 17.10
C GLU A 174 4.70 -28.47 17.06
N PRO A 175 5.14 -29.40 17.92
CA PRO A 175 4.49 -30.72 18.04
C PRO A 175 2.99 -30.58 18.35
N GLY A 176 2.16 -31.34 17.64
CA GLY A 176 0.71 -31.33 17.80
C GLY A 176 -0.05 -30.37 16.88
N LYS A 177 0.65 -29.44 16.19
CA LYS A 177 0.05 -28.59 15.16
C LYS A 177 0.10 -29.22 13.77
N CYS A 178 -0.66 -28.65 12.84
CA CYS A 178 -0.65 -29.03 11.45
C CYS A 178 0.74 -28.84 10.85
N ALA A 179 1.20 -29.81 10.05
CA ALA A 179 2.46 -29.72 9.33
C ALA A 179 2.30 -28.82 8.10
N ASP A 180 2.26 -27.51 8.34
CA ASP A 180 2.19 -26.45 7.34
C ASP A 180 3.48 -25.61 7.40
N PHE A 181 4.37 -25.77 6.41
CA PHE A 181 5.59 -24.99 6.33
C PHE A 181 6.13 -24.92 4.91
N ILE A 182 7.05 -23.98 4.69
CA ILE A 182 7.76 -23.80 3.44
C ILE A 182 9.27 -23.92 3.66
N VAL A 183 9.98 -24.32 2.62
CA VAL A 183 11.45 -24.37 2.60
C VAL A 183 11.94 -23.42 1.52
N THR A 184 12.97 -22.64 1.85
CA THR A 184 13.62 -21.70 0.94
C THR A 184 15.12 -22.02 0.87
N ALA A 185 15.73 -21.74 -0.29
CA ALA A 185 17.16 -21.96 -0.48
C ALA A 185 18.05 -20.95 0.27
N LYS A 186 17.49 -19.77 0.60
CA LYS A 186 18.19 -18.68 1.29
C LYS A 186 17.44 -18.29 2.56
N ASN A 187 18.14 -17.69 3.52
CA ASN A 187 17.57 -17.30 4.79
C ASN A 187 16.64 -16.06 4.65
N PRO A 188 15.32 -16.19 4.90
CA PRO A 188 14.39 -15.07 4.81
C PRO A 188 14.53 -14.06 5.96
N LEU A 189 15.26 -14.38 7.02
CA LEU A 189 15.58 -13.44 8.09
C LEU A 189 16.66 -12.45 7.68
N GLU A 190 17.53 -12.84 6.75
CA GLU A 190 18.52 -11.93 6.15
C GLU A 190 17.90 -11.13 5.01
N ASP A 191 17.11 -11.77 4.15
CA ASP A 191 16.46 -11.12 3.01
C ASP A 191 15.11 -11.77 2.67
N LEU A 192 14.01 -11.05 2.89
CA LEU A 192 12.64 -11.51 2.59
C LEU A 192 12.44 -11.85 1.10
N ARG A 193 13.29 -11.36 0.18
CA ARG A 193 13.27 -11.76 -1.24
C ARG A 193 13.58 -13.25 -1.43
N ALA A 194 14.14 -13.94 -0.44
CA ALA A 194 14.30 -15.40 -0.44
C ALA A 194 12.95 -16.14 -0.63
N LEU A 195 11.84 -15.56 -0.17
CA LEU A 195 10.49 -16.11 -0.29
C LEU A 195 9.91 -16.00 -1.71
N ARG A 196 10.61 -15.30 -2.62
CA ARG A 196 10.23 -15.22 -4.03
C ARG A 196 10.31 -16.58 -4.72
N GLN A 197 11.18 -17.49 -4.25
CA GLN A 197 11.34 -18.83 -4.79
C GLN A 197 11.31 -19.84 -3.65
N ILE A 198 10.29 -20.71 -3.69
CA ILE A 198 10.08 -21.74 -2.67
C ILE A 198 10.61 -23.07 -3.21
N GLU A 199 11.45 -23.73 -2.42
CA GLU A 199 12.00 -25.05 -2.76
C GLU A 199 11.00 -26.16 -2.46
N MET A 200 10.23 -26.02 -1.39
CA MET A 200 9.26 -27.01 -0.95
C MET A 200 8.11 -26.35 -0.20
N VAL A 201 6.91 -26.87 -0.39
CA VAL A 201 5.75 -26.58 0.43
C VAL A 201 5.29 -27.88 1.06
N VAL A 202 5.06 -27.86 2.37
CA VAL A 202 4.35 -28.92 3.08
C VAL A 202 3.05 -28.33 3.58
N ALA A 203 1.93 -28.93 3.18
CA ALA A 203 0.60 -28.52 3.59
C ALA A 203 -0.15 -29.73 4.14
N LYS A 204 -0.58 -29.68 5.40
CA LYS A 204 -1.22 -30.81 6.10
C LYS A 204 -0.39 -32.09 6.02
N GLY A 205 0.93 -31.96 6.11
CA GLY A 205 1.87 -33.08 5.98
C GLY A 205 2.11 -33.59 4.55
N ARG A 206 1.39 -33.07 3.55
CA ARG A 206 1.62 -33.40 2.14
C ARG A 206 2.71 -32.51 1.55
N LYS A 207 3.77 -33.13 1.07
CA LYS A 207 4.90 -32.46 0.43
C LYS A 207 4.64 -32.15 -1.05
N ILE A 208 5.04 -30.96 -1.47
CA ILE A 208 5.12 -30.50 -2.87
C ILE A 208 6.52 -29.94 -3.09
N ASP A 209 7.32 -30.64 -3.89
CA ASP A 209 8.66 -30.22 -4.26
C ASP A 209 8.62 -29.24 -5.44
N HIS A 210 9.45 -28.19 -5.39
CA HIS A 210 9.65 -27.18 -6.43
C HIS A 210 8.34 -26.69 -7.09
N PRO A 211 7.39 -26.13 -6.30
CA PRO A 211 6.08 -25.73 -6.81
C PRO A 211 6.20 -24.72 -7.95
N GLN A 212 5.48 -24.99 -9.04
CA GLN A 212 5.45 -24.13 -10.22
C GLN A 212 4.21 -23.24 -10.20
N VAL A 213 4.40 -21.94 -10.30
CA VAL A 213 3.31 -20.96 -10.37
C VAL A 213 3.43 -20.13 -11.63
N LYS A 214 2.32 -20.01 -12.38
CA LYS A 214 2.26 -19.17 -13.57
C LYS A 214 2.24 -17.69 -13.16
N ARG A 215 3.35 -16.99 -13.42
CA ARG A 215 3.48 -15.57 -13.12
C ARG A 215 3.10 -14.70 -14.31
N ASN A 216 2.49 -13.55 -14.03
CA ASN A 216 2.26 -12.53 -15.04
C ASN A 216 3.53 -11.68 -15.16
N PRO A 217 4.22 -11.68 -16.32
CA PRO A 217 5.49 -10.98 -16.49
C PRO A 217 5.34 -9.46 -16.38
N VAL A 218 4.19 -8.91 -16.79
CA VAL A 218 3.93 -7.47 -16.70
C VAL A 218 3.77 -7.05 -15.23
N VAL A 219 2.95 -7.77 -14.46
CA VAL A 219 2.77 -7.48 -13.03
C VAL A 219 4.09 -7.65 -12.28
N THR A 220 4.84 -8.71 -12.58
CA THR A 220 6.15 -8.96 -11.98
C THR A 220 7.11 -7.80 -12.25
N ALA A 221 7.22 -7.35 -13.50
CA ALA A 221 8.12 -6.27 -13.89
C ALA A 221 7.74 -4.92 -13.24
N GLU A 222 6.44 -4.63 -13.11
CA GLU A 222 5.98 -3.41 -12.45
C GLU A 222 6.23 -3.43 -10.93
N LEU A 223 5.98 -4.57 -10.27
CA LEU A 223 6.19 -4.71 -8.83
C LEU A 223 7.67 -4.82 -8.44
N ASP A 224 8.51 -5.38 -9.31
CA ASP A 224 9.97 -5.49 -9.06
C ASP A 224 10.65 -4.13 -8.93
N LYS A 225 10.08 -3.06 -9.52
CA LYS A 225 10.59 -1.69 -9.38
C LYS A 225 10.60 -1.19 -7.93
N PHE A 226 9.83 -1.80 -7.04
CA PHE A 226 9.73 -1.40 -5.63
C PHE A 226 10.66 -2.19 -4.69
N LEU A 227 11.41 -3.16 -5.22
CA LEU A 227 12.33 -4.03 -4.45
C LEU A 227 13.75 -3.46 -4.27
N VAL A 228 14.03 -2.31 -4.87
CA VAL A 228 15.30 -1.59 -4.72
C VAL A 228 15.27 -0.76 -3.44
N ASP A 229 16.39 -0.65 -2.74
CA ASP A 229 16.50 0.14 -1.51
C ASP A 229 16.35 1.65 -1.75
#